data_AF-A0A7W1T2F3-F1
#
_entry.id   AF-A0A7W1T2F3-F1
#
_cell.length_a   1.000
_cell.length_b   1.000
_cell.length_c   1.000
_cell.angle_alpha   90.00
_cell.angle_beta   90.00
_cell.angle_gamma   90.00
#
_symmetry.space_group_name_H-M   'P 1'
#
loop_
_entity.id
_entity.type
_entity.pdbx_description
1 polymer ?
#
loop_
_entity_poly.entity_id
_entity_poly.type
_entity_poly.pdbx_seq_one_letter_code
_entity_poly.pdbx_strand_id
1 'polypeptide(L)'
;VFVNQYLSHGNGARAVREAGYSPKSANSRAAQLLAEPRIQELIGQEESRALGAAELSHDQWLRQTSAIAFHDPRSFFRKDGGRKELSEMSAYERAALSISQRDEVSYQPGVGLTLTRRMRMKPLNKVTALDSLCRYLGPIVRQTSSRQRLHDFVTALHRGQNGPTRNGKGQRVDDDGLTHREAVFAQQYARHRNGARAARQAGYSRVGANSRAAQLMANPRVSAVIQRRQGEALSRVELLAGAVVLELQRIALLDGIEYYDYHGDRRPVRDLSIDMAAPLLLTFTETHRYGPGGRLIGCTLCQAWTVMDKSRALEIILKPKNAWLLDDDPKRDKGHLDELLYAVLNPVESPPAATAAA
;
A
#
# COMPACT_ATOMS: atom_id res chain seq x y z
N VAL A 1 -16.15 -25.17 11.46
CA VAL A 1 -15.10 -25.43 12.47
C VAL A 1 -13.71 -25.45 11.83
N PHE A 2 -13.42 -26.36 10.90
CA PHE A 2 -12.11 -26.43 10.21
C PHE A 2 -11.65 -25.08 9.62
N VAL A 3 -12.50 -24.39 8.85
CA VAL A 3 -12.16 -23.08 8.24
C VAL A 3 -11.77 -22.05 9.29
N ASN A 4 -12.52 -21.90 10.38
CA ASN A 4 -12.22 -20.93 11.44
C ASN A 4 -10.89 -21.22 12.14
N GLN A 5 -10.60 -22.50 12.43
CA GLN A 5 -9.31 -22.87 13.02
C GLN A 5 -8.16 -22.70 12.03
N TYR A 6 -8.40 -22.97 10.74
CA TYR A 6 -7.40 -22.74 9.72
C TYR A 6 -7.06 -21.25 9.58
N LEU A 7 -8.06 -20.37 9.61
CA LEU A 7 -7.87 -18.93 9.52
C LEU A 7 -7.20 -18.31 10.75
N SER A 8 -7.29 -18.94 11.93
CA SER A 8 -6.67 -18.40 13.15
C SER A 8 -5.14 -18.53 13.16
N HIS A 9 -4.58 -19.59 12.56
CA HIS A 9 -3.14 -19.88 12.65
C HIS A 9 -2.51 -20.42 11.35
N GLY A 10 -3.24 -20.53 10.24
CA GLY A 10 -2.72 -20.89 8.91
C GLY A 10 -2.15 -22.31 8.80
N ASN A 11 -2.51 -23.22 9.71
CA ASN A 11 -1.95 -24.58 9.76
C ASN A 11 -3.06 -25.61 9.59
N GLY A 12 -3.11 -26.23 8.41
CA GLY A 12 -4.16 -27.19 8.05
C GLY A 12 -4.23 -28.37 9.01
N ALA A 13 -3.09 -28.97 9.35
CA ALA A 13 -3.04 -30.16 10.21
C ALA A 13 -3.53 -29.87 11.63
N ARG A 14 -3.15 -28.71 12.17
CA ARG A 14 -3.63 -28.24 13.48
C ARG A 14 -5.14 -27.95 13.44
N ALA A 15 -5.61 -27.30 12.39
CA ALA A 15 -7.03 -26.99 12.21
C ALA A 15 -7.90 -28.25 12.10
N VAL A 16 -7.39 -29.32 11.47
CA VAL A 16 -8.06 -30.63 11.41
C VAL A 16 -8.20 -31.24 12.81
N ARG A 17 -7.15 -31.22 13.63
CA ARG A 17 -7.18 -31.75 15.01
C ARG A 17 -8.18 -30.98 15.87
N GLU A 18 -8.12 -29.67 15.82
CA GLU A 18 -9.01 -28.78 16.60
C GLU A 18 -10.46 -28.82 16.09
N ALA A 19 -10.68 -29.21 14.83
CA ALA A 19 -11.99 -29.46 14.28
C ALA A 19 -12.57 -30.85 14.63
N GLY A 20 -11.86 -31.66 15.42
CA GLY A 20 -12.33 -32.95 15.92
C GLY A 20 -12.12 -34.13 14.97
N TYR A 21 -11.35 -33.97 13.90
CA TYR A 21 -11.00 -35.10 13.02
C TYR A 21 -9.85 -35.93 13.61
N SER A 22 -9.71 -37.16 13.09
CA SER A 22 -8.66 -38.09 13.52
C SER A 22 -7.25 -37.47 13.40
N PRO A 23 -6.46 -37.46 14.48
CA PRO A 23 -5.12 -36.87 14.48
C PRO A 23 -4.14 -37.69 13.63
N LYS A 24 -4.38 -39.00 13.45
CA LYS A 24 -3.50 -39.91 12.70
C LYS A 24 -3.44 -39.58 11.21
N SER A 25 -4.44 -38.91 10.65
CA SER A 25 -4.52 -38.55 9.23
C SER A 25 -4.57 -37.03 9.00
N ALA A 26 -4.19 -36.23 9.99
CA ALA A 26 -4.40 -34.77 9.97
C ALA A 26 -3.81 -34.06 8.74
N ASN A 27 -2.59 -34.41 8.33
CA ASN A 27 -1.94 -33.79 7.16
C ASN A 27 -2.66 -34.13 5.85
N SER A 28 -2.97 -35.41 5.62
CA SER A 28 -3.68 -35.88 4.42
C SER A 28 -5.09 -35.30 4.35
N ARG A 29 -5.79 -35.28 5.49
CA ARG A 29 -7.15 -34.72 5.56
C ARG A 29 -7.14 -33.21 5.36
N ALA A 30 -6.15 -32.49 5.88
CA ALA A 30 -5.99 -31.06 5.65
C ALA A 30 -5.78 -30.77 4.16
N ALA A 31 -4.91 -31.52 3.47
CA ALA A 31 -4.68 -31.36 2.04
C ALA A 31 -5.96 -31.60 1.22
N GLN A 32 -6.74 -32.64 1.55
CA GLN A 32 -8.03 -32.91 0.91
C GLN A 32 -9.04 -31.77 1.14
N LEU A 33 -9.18 -31.31 2.38
CA LEU A 33 -10.11 -30.23 2.72
C LEU A 33 -9.72 -28.91 2.05
N LEU A 34 -8.41 -28.61 1.93
CA LEU A 34 -7.93 -27.43 1.23
C LEU A 34 -8.03 -27.58 -0.31
N ALA A 35 -8.07 -28.79 -0.86
CA ALA A 35 -8.28 -29.00 -2.29
C ALA A 35 -9.76 -28.85 -2.71
N GLU A 36 -10.70 -28.96 -1.76
CA GLU A 36 -12.14 -28.91 -2.04
C GLU A 36 -12.59 -27.48 -2.42
N PRO A 37 -13.21 -27.28 -3.61
CA PRO A 37 -13.60 -25.95 -4.08
C PRO A 37 -14.56 -25.21 -3.14
N ARG A 38 -15.47 -25.93 -2.49
CA ARG A 38 -16.42 -25.34 -1.53
C ARG A 38 -15.74 -24.81 -0.27
N ILE A 39 -14.68 -25.48 0.19
CA ILE A 39 -13.90 -25.03 1.36
C ILE A 39 -13.06 -23.81 0.97
N GLN A 40 -12.45 -23.82 -0.22
CA GLN A 40 -11.74 -22.64 -0.75
C GLN A 40 -12.66 -21.42 -0.88
N GLU A 41 -13.90 -21.62 -1.35
CA GLU A 41 -14.89 -20.55 -1.41
C GLU A 41 -15.25 -20.03 0.00
N LEU A 42 -15.46 -20.91 0.98
CA LEU A 42 -15.75 -20.53 2.36
C LEU A 42 -14.59 -19.80 3.04
N ILE A 43 -13.35 -20.25 2.81
CA ILE A 43 -12.14 -19.56 3.27
C ILE A 43 -12.11 -18.14 2.70
N GLY A 44 -12.28 -17.98 1.38
CA GLY A 44 -12.29 -16.66 0.76
C GLY A 44 -13.45 -15.76 1.22
N GLN A 45 -14.62 -16.34 1.54
CA GLN A 45 -15.76 -15.61 2.10
C GLN A 45 -15.49 -15.12 3.53
N GLU A 46 -14.97 -15.99 4.41
CA GLU A 46 -14.64 -15.63 5.78
C GLU A 46 -13.44 -14.70 5.87
N GLU A 47 -12.42 -14.85 5.02
CA GLU A 47 -11.35 -13.86 4.85
C GLU A 47 -11.92 -12.51 4.41
N SER A 48 -12.82 -12.49 3.42
CA SER A 48 -13.49 -11.26 2.99
C SER A 48 -14.32 -10.63 4.10
N ARG A 49 -14.98 -11.46 4.94
CA ARG A 49 -15.78 -11.02 6.09
C ARG A 49 -14.90 -10.47 7.20
N ALA A 50 -13.79 -11.14 7.53
CA ALA A 50 -12.81 -10.71 8.51
C ALA A 50 -12.13 -9.41 8.09
N LEU A 51 -11.75 -9.28 6.81
CA LEU A 51 -11.24 -8.04 6.22
C LEU A 51 -12.29 -6.92 6.27
N GLY A 52 -13.56 -7.23 5.98
CA GLY A 52 -14.65 -6.27 6.10
C GLY A 52 -14.94 -5.84 7.55
N ALA A 53 -14.87 -6.77 8.49
CA ALA A 53 -15.08 -6.52 9.93
C ALA A 53 -13.91 -5.80 10.59
N ALA A 54 -12.69 -6.01 10.10
CA ALA A 54 -11.49 -5.30 10.53
C ALA A 54 -11.30 -3.94 9.83
N GLU A 55 -12.23 -3.55 8.94
CA GLU A 55 -12.15 -2.40 8.02
C GLU A 55 -10.91 -2.36 7.10
N LEU A 56 -10.02 -3.35 7.22
CA LEU A 56 -8.77 -3.48 6.48
C LEU A 56 -9.04 -3.99 5.07
N SER A 57 -9.29 -3.05 4.15
CA SER A 57 -9.32 -3.37 2.71
C SER A 57 -7.92 -3.68 2.16
N HIS A 58 -7.85 -4.48 1.10
CA HIS A 58 -6.61 -4.68 0.33
C HIS A 58 -5.97 -3.33 -0.09
N ASP A 59 -6.81 -2.35 -0.42
CA ASP A 59 -6.39 -1.00 -0.81
C ASP A 59 -5.77 -0.24 0.38
N GLN A 60 -6.24 -0.47 1.60
CA GLN A 60 -5.66 0.12 2.81
C GLN A 60 -4.33 -0.55 3.17
N TRP A 61 -4.24 -1.88 3.08
CA TRP A 61 -2.99 -2.60 3.27
C TRP A 61 -1.92 -2.15 2.27
N LEU A 62 -2.29 -2.04 0.98
CA LEU A 62 -1.39 -1.52 -0.06
C LEU A 62 -0.93 -0.11 0.25
N ARG A 63 -1.84 0.79 0.64
CA ARG A 63 -1.48 2.18 1.01
C ARG A 63 -0.53 2.25 2.20
N GLN A 64 -0.81 1.53 3.29
CA GLN A 64 0.03 1.52 4.49
C GLN A 64 1.40 0.89 4.23
N THR A 65 1.43 -0.24 3.53
CA THR A 65 2.69 -0.93 3.17
C THR A 65 3.51 -0.09 2.21
N SER A 66 2.87 0.59 1.25
CA SER A 66 3.54 1.51 0.33
C SER A 66 4.07 2.74 1.07
N ALA A 67 3.34 3.27 2.06
CA ALA A 67 3.84 4.37 2.88
C ALA A 67 5.13 4.01 3.60
N ILE A 68 5.23 2.80 4.13
CA ILE A 68 6.47 2.29 4.75
C ILE A 68 7.55 2.04 3.69
N ALA A 69 7.19 1.43 2.56
CA ALA A 69 8.10 0.99 1.51
C ALA A 69 8.70 2.13 0.67
N PHE A 70 8.01 3.27 0.55
CA PHE A 70 8.42 4.40 -0.30
C PHE A 70 8.57 5.71 0.48
N HIS A 71 8.64 5.66 1.82
CA HIS A 71 8.85 6.88 2.61
C HIS A 71 10.17 7.56 2.22
N ASP A 72 10.13 8.89 2.14
CA ASP A 72 11.28 9.77 1.89
C ASP A 72 11.66 10.48 3.19
N PRO A 73 12.85 10.21 3.77
CA PRO A 73 13.29 10.86 5.02
C PRO A 73 13.37 12.38 4.95
N ARG A 74 13.52 12.96 3.76
CA ARG A 74 13.55 14.42 3.55
C ARG A 74 12.21 15.07 3.88
N SER A 75 11.12 14.32 3.75
CA SER A 75 9.78 14.83 3.98
C SER A 75 9.54 15.18 5.46
N PHE A 76 10.34 14.65 6.38
CA PHE A 76 10.29 14.98 7.80
C PHE A 76 10.84 16.37 8.15
N PHE A 77 11.32 17.13 7.17
CA PHE A 77 11.85 18.47 7.36
C PHE A 77 10.95 19.53 6.70
N ARG A 78 10.90 20.70 7.33
CA ARG A 78 10.29 21.91 6.81
C ARG A 78 11.26 22.63 5.86
N LYS A 79 10.76 23.66 5.18
CA LYS A 79 11.53 24.50 4.24
C LYS A 79 12.62 25.34 4.89
N ASP A 80 12.64 25.47 6.21
CA ASP A 80 13.69 26.10 7.01
C ASP A 80 14.79 25.11 7.45
N GLY A 81 14.60 23.81 7.21
CA GLY A 81 15.51 22.74 7.67
C GLY A 81 15.18 22.23 9.06
N GLY A 82 14.22 22.83 9.75
CA GLY A 82 13.68 22.33 11.01
C GLY A 82 12.90 21.03 10.78
N ARG A 83 12.94 20.13 11.75
CA ARG A 83 12.11 18.91 11.75
C ARG A 83 10.63 19.32 11.85
N LYS A 84 9.78 18.64 11.09
CA LYS A 84 8.32 18.74 11.24
C LYS A 84 7.86 18.19 12.60
N GLU A 85 6.90 18.86 13.22
CA GLU A 85 6.15 18.31 14.35
C GLU A 85 5.18 17.22 13.92
N LEU A 86 4.69 16.40 14.87
CA LEU A 86 3.77 15.30 14.55
C LEU A 86 2.44 15.80 13.94
N SER A 87 2.00 17.00 14.35
CA SER A 87 0.83 17.70 13.82
C SER A 87 1.01 18.18 12.38
N GLU A 88 2.24 18.47 11.97
CA GLU A 88 2.59 18.94 10.62
C GLU A 88 2.77 17.77 9.63
N MET A 89 2.87 16.54 10.12
CA MET A 89 3.07 15.35 9.29
C MET A 89 1.74 14.85 8.69
N SER A 90 1.76 14.60 7.39
CA SER A 90 0.66 13.95 6.67
C SER A 90 0.38 12.54 7.20
N ALA A 91 -0.81 12.01 6.90
CA ALA A 91 -1.17 10.64 7.27
C ALA A 91 -0.19 9.60 6.66
N TYR A 92 0.32 9.86 5.45
CA TYR A 92 1.30 9.02 4.76
C TYR A 92 2.65 9.01 5.49
N GLU A 93 3.15 10.18 5.89
CA GLU A 93 4.41 10.30 6.65
C GLU A 93 4.32 9.60 8.00
N ARG A 94 3.18 9.76 8.70
CA ARG A 94 2.95 9.11 9.99
C ARG A 94 2.83 7.59 9.88
N ALA A 95 2.25 7.07 8.79
CA ALA A 95 2.15 5.64 8.54
C ALA A 95 3.52 4.94 8.43
N ALA A 96 4.57 5.67 8.03
CA ALA A 96 5.92 5.15 7.95
C ALA A 96 6.66 5.14 9.30
N LEU A 97 6.13 5.76 10.36
CA LEU A 97 6.83 5.97 11.63
C LEU A 97 6.31 5.07 12.76
N SER A 98 7.25 4.58 13.56
CA SER A 98 7.02 4.08 14.91
C SER A 98 7.40 5.18 15.91
N ILE A 99 6.47 5.51 16.81
CA ILE A 99 6.67 6.52 17.84
C ILE A 99 6.61 5.83 19.20
N SER A 100 7.61 6.07 20.04
CA SER A 100 7.61 5.64 21.43
C SER A 100 7.90 6.80 22.36
N GLN A 101 7.16 6.87 23.45
CA GLN A 101 7.38 7.84 24.52
C GLN A 101 7.68 7.08 25.81
N ARG A 102 8.72 7.53 26.52
CA ARG A 102 9.07 7.07 27.86
C ARG A 102 9.16 8.28 28.77
N ASP A 103 8.42 8.24 29.86
CA ASP A 103 8.50 9.20 30.94
C ASP A 103 9.27 8.55 32.10
N GLU A 104 10.29 9.24 32.58
CA GLU A 104 11.16 8.80 33.66
C GLU A 104 11.19 9.86 34.75
N VAL A 105 10.82 9.49 35.97
CA VAL A 105 10.87 10.38 37.13
C VAL A 105 12.11 10.03 37.94
N SER A 106 12.95 11.04 38.22
CA SER A 106 14.16 10.85 39.01
C SER A 106 14.23 11.90 40.13
N TYR A 107 14.73 11.49 41.29
CA TYR A 107 14.99 12.39 42.40
C TYR A 107 16.49 12.67 42.49
N GLN A 108 16.86 13.95 42.53
CA GLN A 108 18.23 14.38 42.78
C GLN A 108 18.29 15.19 44.07
N PRO A 109 19.09 14.78 45.07
CA PRO A 109 19.32 15.56 46.28
C PRO A 109 19.75 17.00 45.93
N GLY A 110 19.09 18.01 46.52
CA GLY A 110 19.34 19.43 46.25
C GLY A 110 18.64 20.02 45.03
N VAL A 111 18.18 19.20 44.07
CA VAL A 111 17.41 19.64 42.89
C VAL A 111 15.93 19.31 43.01
N GLY A 112 15.58 18.22 43.71
CA GLY A 112 14.20 17.75 43.88
C GLY A 112 13.76 16.74 42.82
N LEU A 113 12.45 16.58 42.64
CA LEU A 113 11.87 15.70 41.63
C LEU A 113 12.06 16.29 40.23
N THR A 114 12.52 15.47 39.30
CA THR A 114 12.68 15.80 37.90
C THR A 114 11.96 14.79 37.03
N LEU A 115 11.30 15.26 35.97
CA LEU A 115 10.66 14.43 34.95
C LEU A 115 11.46 14.55 33.66
N THR A 116 11.92 13.41 33.15
CA THR A 116 12.52 13.30 31.82
C THR A 116 11.53 12.60 30.89
N ARG A 117 11.01 13.34 29.91
CA ARG A 117 10.19 12.79 28.84
C ARG A 117 11.05 12.60 27.61
N ARG A 118 11.19 11.35 27.17
CA ARG A 118 11.92 10.99 25.95
C ARG A 118 10.95 10.45 24.91
N MET A 119 10.86 11.13 23.78
CA MET A 119 10.12 10.70 22.61
C MET A 119 11.11 10.25 21.54
N ARG A 120 10.89 9.05 20.98
CA ARG A 120 11.68 8.50 19.88
C ARG A 120 10.77 8.22 18.70
N MET A 121 11.13 8.76 17.54
CA MET A 121 10.48 8.50 16.26
C MET A 121 11.45 7.76 15.37
N LYS A 122 11.06 6.56 14.93
CA LYS A 122 11.88 5.69 14.08
C LYS A 122 11.04 5.20 12.90
N PRO A 123 11.51 5.27 11.66
CA PRO A 123 10.81 4.67 10.54
C PRO A 123 10.70 3.16 10.71
N LEU A 124 9.56 2.63 10.27
CA LEU A 124 9.30 1.20 10.16
C LEU A 124 10.22 0.57 9.12
N ASN A 125 10.31 -0.75 9.14
CA ASN A 125 11.29 -1.46 8.32
C ASN A 125 10.85 -1.48 6.84
N LYS A 126 11.38 -0.52 6.07
CA LYS A 126 11.18 -0.36 4.62
C LYS A 126 11.48 -1.64 3.84
N VAL A 127 12.57 -2.34 4.16
CA VAL A 127 12.99 -3.57 3.47
C VAL A 127 11.96 -4.70 3.64
N THR A 128 11.35 -4.82 4.83
CA THR A 128 10.28 -5.80 5.05
C THR A 128 8.98 -5.45 4.33
N ALA A 129 8.66 -4.17 4.21
CA ALA A 129 7.52 -3.71 3.42
C ALA A 129 7.72 -3.97 1.93
N LEU A 130 8.92 -3.69 1.39
CA LEU A 130 9.30 -4.02 0.02
C LEU A 130 9.22 -5.53 -0.26
N ASP A 131 9.72 -6.40 0.63
CA ASP A 131 9.58 -7.86 0.51
C ASP A 131 8.10 -8.30 0.45
N SER A 132 7.24 -7.64 1.24
CA SER A 132 5.80 -7.91 1.26
C SER A 132 5.11 -7.48 -0.04
N LEU A 133 5.49 -6.33 -0.60
CA LEU A 133 5.06 -5.89 -1.92
C LEU A 133 5.56 -6.84 -3.02
N CYS A 134 6.81 -7.30 -2.96
CA CYS A 134 7.34 -8.27 -3.92
C CYS A 134 6.50 -9.55 -3.98
N ARG A 135 6.10 -10.08 -2.82
CA ARG A 135 5.25 -11.28 -2.74
C ARG A 135 3.85 -11.04 -3.29
N TYR A 136 3.30 -9.85 -3.06
CA TYR A 136 2.00 -9.46 -3.60
C TYR A 136 2.04 -9.33 -5.13
N LEU A 137 3.07 -8.69 -5.66
CA LEU A 137 3.22 -8.37 -7.09
C LEU A 137 3.63 -9.58 -7.93
N GLY A 138 4.48 -10.46 -7.40
CA GLY A 138 5.09 -11.54 -8.17
C GLY A 138 4.12 -12.46 -8.92
N PRO A 139 2.97 -12.87 -8.33
CA PRO A 139 1.95 -13.63 -9.07
C PRO A 139 1.26 -12.82 -10.17
N ILE A 140 1.08 -11.51 -9.98
CA ILE A 140 0.32 -10.63 -10.90
C ILE A 140 1.18 -10.27 -12.13
N VAL A 141 2.45 -9.91 -11.91
CA VAL A 141 3.40 -9.56 -12.97
C VAL A 141 3.65 -10.76 -13.88
N ARG A 142 3.81 -11.96 -13.33
CA ARG A 142 4.01 -13.21 -14.10
C ARG A 142 2.85 -13.57 -15.04
N GLN A 143 1.64 -13.05 -14.79
CA GLN A 143 0.46 -13.30 -15.61
C GLN A 143 0.26 -12.24 -16.71
N THR A 144 1.09 -11.19 -16.76
CA THR A 144 0.83 -9.98 -17.55
C THR A 144 1.89 -9.80 -18.63
N SER A 145 1.54 -10.03 -19.90
CA SER A 145 2.36 -9.69 -21.08
C SER A 145 2.08 -8.22 -21.48
N SER A 146 3.11 -7.36 -21.45
CA SER A 146 2.98 -5.93 -21.12
C SER A 146 2.91 -4.91 -22.28
N ARG A 147 2.84 -5.29 -23.57
CA ARG A 147 2.96 -4.28 -24.66
C ARG A 147 1.66 -3.66 -25.18
N GLN A 148 0.58 -4.43 -25.29
CA GLN A 148 -0.66 -3.94 -25.92
C GLN A 148 -1.42 -2.94 -25.03
N ARG A 149 -1.31 -3.07 -23.71
CA ARG A 149 -2.21 -2.42 -22.74
C ARG A 149 -1.80 -1.00 -22.34
N LEU A 150 -0.50 -0.69 -22.39
CA LEU A 150 0.02 0.68 -22.21
C LEU A 150 -0.41 1.60 -23.36
N HIS A 151 -0.49 1.09 -24.59
CA HIS A 151 -1.03 1.82 -25.74
C HIS A 151 -2.52 2.14 -25.56
N ASP A 152 -3.30 1.19 -25.03
CA ASP A 152 -4.73 1.41 -24.73
C ASP A 152 -4.94 2.45 -23.61
N PHE A 153 -4.06 2.46 -22.60
CA PHE A 153 -4.08 3.44 -21.50
C PHE A 153 -3.78 4.86 -21.98
N VAL A 154 -2.74 5.05 -22.78
CA VAL A 154 -2.40 6.36 -23.36
C VAL A 154 -3.52 6.85 -24.29
N THR A 155 -4.13 5.95 -25.06
CA THR A 155 -5.28 6.29 -25.93
C THR A 155 -6.52 6.71 -25.11
N ALA A 156 -6.68 6.17 -23.91
CA ALA A 156 -7.79 6.51 -23.00
C ALA A 156 -7.61 7.86 -22.29
N LEU A 157 -6.38 8.24 -21.91
CA LEU A 157 -6.08 9.55 -21.32
C LEU A 157 -6.42 10.73 -22.26
N HIS A 158 -6.35 10.52 -23.57
CA HIS A 158 -6.65 11.55 -24.57
C HIS A 158 -8.15 11.71 -24.86
N ARG A 159 -9.04 10.90 -24.28
CA ARG A 159 -10.50 11.04 -24.42
C ARG A 159 -11.10 11.67 -23.17
N GLY A 160 -10.88 12.97 -23.01
CA GLY A 160 -11.49 13.78 -21.96
C GLY A 160 -12.76 14.50 -22.42
N GLN A 161 -13.81 14.34 -21.61
CA GLN A 161 -14.88 15.29 -21.27
C GLN A 161 -15.96 15.61 -22.34
N ASN A 162 -17.10 14.93 -22.23
CA ASN A 162 -18.39 15.43 -22.73
C ASN A 162 -19.43 15.36 -21.61
N GLY A 163 -20.25 16.42 -21.47
CA GLY A 163 -21.26 16.54 -20.42
C GLY A 163 -22.38 15.49 -20.46
N PRO A 164 -23.27 15.47 -19.44
CA PRO A 164 -24.21 14.38 -19.21
C PRO A 164 -25.17 14.18 -20.40
N THR A 165 -25.09 13.00 -21.02
CA THR A 165 -25.97 12.62 -22.13
C THR A 165 -27.14 11.76 -21.64
N ARG A 166 -28.23 11.74 -22.42
CA ARG A 166 -29.38 10.83 -22.21
C ARG A 166 -29.36 9.76 -23.29
N ASN A 167 -29.58 8.50 -22.92
CA ASN A 167 -29.70 7.44 -23.91
C ASN A 167 -31.05 7.50 -24.66
N GLY A 168 -31.22 6.72 -25.73
CA GLY A 168 -32.49 6.64 -26.50
C GLY A 168 -33.72 6.16 -25.72
N LYS A 169 -33.56 5.81 -24.43
CA LYS A 169 -34.63 5.47 -23.49
C LYS A 169 -34.85 6.55 -22.41
N GLY A 170 -34.24 7.73 -22.57
CA GLY A 170 -34.36 8.87 -21.65
C GLY A 170 -33.59 8.73 -20.32
N GLN A 171 -32.79 7.68 -20.13
CA GLN A 171 -32.03 7.48 -18.90
C GLN A 171 -30.75 8.32 -18.91
N ARG A 172 -30.41 8.88 -17.75
CA ARG A 172 -29.11 9.53 -17.52
C ARG A 172 -28.00 8.49 -17.63
N VAL A 173 -27.03 8.78 -18.49
CA VAL A 173 -25.83 7.98 -18.65
C VAL A 173 -24.60 8.80 -18.32
N ASP A 174 -23.53 8.12 -17.92
CA ASP A 174 -22.20 8.70 -17.75
C ASP A 174 -21.51 8.94 -19.10
N ASP A 175 -20.29 9.45 -19.07
CA ASP A 175 -19.46 9.78 -20.24
C ASP A 175 -19.21 8.56 -21.14
N ASP A 176 -19.32 7.36 -20.58
CA ASP A 176 -19.16 6.08 -21.28
C ASP A 176 -20.48 5.55 -21.86
N GLY A 177 -21.59 6.27 -21.66
CA GLY A 177 -22.92 5.88 -22.09
C GLY A 177 -23.53 4.75 -21.27
N LEU A 178 -23.07 4.53 -20.03
CA LEU A 178 -23.60 3.56 -19.08
C LEU A 178 -24.58 4.22 -18.13
N THR A 179 -25.62 3.47 -17.76
CA THR A 179 -26.47 3.86 -16.64
C THR A 179 -25.71 3.72 -15.32
N HIS A 180 -26.14 4.45 -14.28
CA HIS A 180 -25.51 4.37 -12.95
C HIS A 180 -25.36 2.93 -12.42
N ARG A 181 -26.38 2.07 -12.62
CA ARG A 181 -26.31 0.66 -12.21
C ARG A 181 -25.30 -0.16 -13.03
N GLU A 182 -25.20 0.11 -14.33
CA GLU A 182 -24.21 -0.55 -15.18
C GLU A 182 -22.78 -0.10 -14.85
N ALA A 183 -22.58 1.19 -14.52
CA ALA A 183 -21.31 1.73 -14.06
C ALA A 183 -20.86 1.11 -12.73
N VAL A 184 -21.77 1.01 -11.75
CA VAL A 184 -21.49 0.33 -10.46
C VAL A 184 -21.19 -1.15 -10.70
N PHE A 185 -21.91 -1.83 -11.60
CA PHE A 185 -21.61 -3.21 -11.97
C PHE A 185 -20.19 -3.35 -12.54
N ALA A 186 -19.82 -2.50 -13.51
CA ALA A 186 -18.51 -2.51 -14.14
C ALA A 186 -17.39 -2.28 -13.11
N GLN A 187 -17.58 -1.34 -12.17
CA GLN A 187 -16.63 -1.06 -11.09
C GLN A 187 -16.43 -2.27 -10.18
N GLN A 188 -17.51 -2.88 -9.68
CA GLN A 188 -17.42 -4.02 -8.76
C GLN A 188 -16.88 -5.27 -9.46
N TYR A 189 -17.29 -5.51 -10.71
CA TYR A 189 -16.80 -6.64 -11.49
C TYR A 189 -15.31 -6.51 -11.81
N ALA A 190 -14.82 -5.31 -12.16
CA ALA A 190 -13.40 -5.06 -12.36
C ALA A 190 -12.57 -5.33 -11.09
N ARG A 191 -13.15 -5.10 -9.89
CA ARG A 191 -12.48 -5.29 -8.60
C ARG A 191 -12.29 -6.75 -8.21
N HIS A 192 -13.34 -7.58 -8.32
CA HIS A 192 -13.33 -8.94 -7.75
C HIS A 192 -13.77 -10.04 -8.72
N ARG A 193 -14.01 -9.74 -10.00
CA ARG A 193 -14.31 -10.68 -11.09
C ARG A 193 -15.44 -11.68 -10.81
N ASN A 194 -16.40 -11.31 -9.96
CA ASN A 194 -17.55 -12.15 -9.61
C ASN A 194 -18.84 -11.47 -10.10
N GLY A 195 -19.39 -11.99 -11.20
CA GLY A 195 -20.57 -11.42 -11.87
C GLY A 195 -21.79 -11.32 -10.96
N ALA A 196 -22.13 -12.41 -10.28
CA ALA A 196 -23.29 -12.47 -9.37
C ALA A 196 -23.18 -11.47 -8.21
N ARG A 197 -21.98 -11.31 -7.65
CA ARG A 197 -21.71 -10.37 -6.56
C ARG A 197 -21.78 -8.93 -7.05
N ALA A 198 -21.16 -8.63 -8.19
CA ALA A 198 -21.17 -7.29 -8.78
C ALA A 198 -22.60 -6.86 -9.15
N ALA A 199 -23.41 -7.75 -9.73
CA ALA A 199 -24.80 -7.47 -10.08
C ALA A 199 -25.65 -7.15 -8.84
N ARG A 200 -25.46 -7.88 -7.73
CA ARG A 200 -26.16 -7.60 -6.47
C ARG A 200 -25.75 -6.25 -5.88
N GLN A 201 -24.47 -5.92 -5.88
CA GLN A 201 -23.96 -4.64 -5.38
C GLN A 201 -24.40 -3.44 -6.24
N ALA A 202 -24.61 -3.67 -7.54
CA ALA A 202 -25.18 -2.69 -8.46
C ALA A 202 -26.71 -2.50 -8.33
N GLY A 203 -27.36 -3.21 -7.39
CA GLY A 203 -28.79 -3.10 -7.12
C GLY A 203 -29.68 -3.91 -8.07
N TYR A 204 -29.15 -4.92 -8.77
CA TYR A 204 -29.96 -5.89 -9.51
C TYR A 204 -30.51 -6.99 -8.59
N SER A 205 -31.60 -7.63 -9.04
CA SER A 205 -32.25 -8.72 -8.31
C SER A 205 -31.27 -9.81 -7.89
N ARG A 206 -31.41 -10.30 -6.66
CA ARG A 206 -30.67 -11.47 -6.16
C ARG A 206 -31.01 -12.73 -6.97
N VAL A 207 -32.27 -12.88 -7.34
CA VAL A 207 -32.75 -13.98 -8.18
C VAL A 207 -32.38 -13.65 -9.63
N GLY A 208 -31.56 -14.49 -10.26
CA GLY A 208 -31.07 -14.29 -11.63
C GLY A 208 -29.84 -13.39 -11.77
N ALA A 209 -29.12 -13.09 -10.67
CA ALA A 209 -27.93 -12.24 -10.69
C ALA A 209 -26.84 -12.75 -11.66
N ASN A 210 -26.66 -14.06 -11.78
CA ASN A 210 -25.72 -14.67 -12.74
C ASN A 210 -26.12 -14.38 -14.19
N SER A 211 -27.38 -14.63 -14.56
CA SER A 211 -27.90 -14.38 -15.90
C SER A 211 -27.81 -12.89 -16.25
N ARG A 212 -28.10 -12.01 -15.28
CA ARG A 212 -27.99 -10.57 -15.49
C ARG A 212 -26.54 -10.13 -15.67
N ALA A 213 -25.61 -10.68 -14.88
CA ALA A 213 -24.19 -10.41 -15.04
C ALA A 213 -23.67 -10.85 -16.42
N ALA A 214 -24.08 -12.03 -16.91
CA ALA A 214 -23.72 -12.51 -18.25
C ALA A 214 -24.21 -11.56 -19.34
N GLN A 215 -25.45 -11.09 -19.25
CA GLN A 215 -26.01 -10.09 -20.18
C GLN A 215 -25.24 -8.76 -20.13
N LEU A 216 -24.87 -8.29 -18.93
CA LEU A 216 -24.12 -7.06 -18.76
C LEU A 216 -22.70 -7.19 -19.34
N MET A 217 -22.03 -8.33 -19.16
CA MET A 217 -20.72 -8.57 -19.76
C MET A 217 -20.77 -8.71 -21.29
N ALA A 218 -21.88 -9.20 -21.83
CA ALA A 218 -22.10 -9.27 -23.27
C ALA A 218 -22.37 -7.89 -23.92
N ASN A 219 -22.76 -6.88 -23.13
CA ASN A 219 -22.93 -5.52 -23.62
C ASN A 219 -21.55 -4.90 -23.95
N PRO A 220 -21.29 -4.50 -25.22
CA PRO A 220 -19.98 -3.96 -25.63
C PRO A 220 -19.52 -2.75 -24.81
N ARG A 221 -20.45 -1.87 -24.40
CA ARG A 221 -20.11 -0.67 -23.61
C ARG A 221 -19.60 -1.04 -22.22
N VAL A 222 -20.31 -1.94 -21.54
CA VAL A 222 -19.95 -2.42 -20.20
C VAL A 222 -18.64 -3.22 -20.27
N SER A 223 -18.49 -4.08 -21.27
CA SER A 223 -17.25 -4.84 -21.50
C SER A 223 -16.05 -3.91 -21.73
N ALA A 224 -16.19 -2.86 -22.55
CA ALA A 224 -15.12 -1.90 -22.79
C ALA A 224 -14.70 -1.15 -21.50
N VAL A 225 -15.65 -0.77 -20.64
CA VAL A 225 -15.34 -0.12 -19.35
C VAL A 225 -14.64 -1.10 -18.40
N ILE A 226 -15.09 -2.34 -18.33
CA ILE A 226 -14.45 -3.39 -17.52
C ILE A 226 -13.01 -3.59 -17.99
N GLN A 227 -12.78 -3.74 -19.30
CA GLN A 227 -11.45 -3.93 -19.87
C GLN A 227 -10.55 -2.72 -19.59
N ARG A 228 -11.05 -1.50 -19.76
CA ARG A 228 -10.31 -0.27 -19.45
C ARG A 228 -9.92 -0.21 -17.97
N ARG A 229 -10.86 -0.41 -17.05
CA ARG A 229 -10.58 -0.40 -15.60
C ARG A 229 -9.61 -1.51 -15.18
N GLN A 230 -9.68 -2.67 -15.83
CA GLN A 230 -8.71 -3.74 -15.63
C GLN A 230 -7.33 -3.37 -16.17
N GLY A 231 -7.26 -2.70 -17.32
CA GLY A 231 -6.03 -2.12 -17.87
C GLY A 231 -5.41 -1.10 -16.92
N GLU A 232 -6.19 -0.14 -16.43
CA GLU A 232 -5.75 0.86 -15.43
C GLU A 232 -5.21 0.20 -14.15
N ALA A 233 -5.92 -0.79 -13.62
CA ALA A 233 -5.50 -1.52 -12.42
C ALA A 233 -4.17 -2.27 -12.65
N LEU A 234 -4.00 -2.88 -13.82
CA LEU A 234 -2.75 -3.55 -14.21
C LEU A 234 -1.60 -2.55 -14.38
N SER A 235 -1.81 -1.41 -15.04
CA SER A 235 -0.78 -0.38 -15.18
C SER A 235 -0.33 0.14 -13.82
N ARG A 236 -1.24 0.33 -12.87
CA ARG A 236 -0.87 0.69 -11.48
C ARG A 236 0.01 -0.36 -10.82
N VAL A 237 -0.29 -1.64 -11.06
CA VAL A 237 0.53 -2.76 -10.57
C VAL A 237 1.92 -2.75 -11.22
N GLU A 238 2.02 -2.47 -12.53
CA GLU A 238 3.30 -2.38 -13.25
C GLU A 238 4.16 -1.18 -12.81
N LEU A 239 3.53 -0.04 -12.54
CA LEU A 239 4.17 1.14 -11.95
C LEU A 239 4.70 0.83 -10.55
N LEU A 240 3.87 0.23 -9.70
CA LEU A 240 4.24 -0.19 -8.35
C LEU A 240 5.39 -1.20 -8.38
N ALA A 241 5.35 -2.15 -9.31
CA ALA A 241 6.44 -3.10 -9.55
C ALA A 241 7.75 -2.40 -9.95
N GLY A 242 7.68 -1.36 -10.79
CA GLY A 242 8.86 -0.57 -11.17
C GLY A 242 9.43 0.21 -9.98
N ALA A 243 8.57 0.80 -9.16
CA ALA A 243 8.97 1.51 -7.96
C ALA A 243 9.66 0.60 -6.94
N VAL A 244 9.14 -0.62 -6.73
CA VAL A 244 9.78 -1.61 -5.85
C VAL A 244 11.19 -1.96 -6.33
N VAL A 245 11.38 -2.16 -7.64
CA VAL A 245 12.71 -2.39 -8.22
C VAL A 245 13.64 -1.22 -7.94
N LEU A 246 13.19 0.01 -8.20
CA LEU A 246 13.99 1.21 -8.00
C LEU A 246 14.40 1.40 -6.54
N GLU A 247 13.48 1.24 -5.59
CA GLU A 247 13.78 1.33 -4.16
C GLU A 247 14.76 0.25 -3.68
N LEU A 248 14.58 -0.99 -4.12
CA LEU A 248 15.51 -2.06 -3.79
C LEU A 248 16.91 -1.80 -4.38
N GLN A 249 17.00 -1.24 -5.60
CA GLN A 249 18.25 -0.81 -6.22
C GLN A 249 18.92 0.31 -5.42
N ARG A 250 18.18 1.35 -5.02
CA ARG A 250 18.69 2.45 -4.17
C ARG A 250 19.32 1.91 -2.89
N ILE A 251 18.67 0.95 -2.23
CA ILE A 251 19.20 0.35 -1.00
C ILE A 251 20.42 -0.54 -1.29
N ALA A 252 20.34 -1.40 -2.30
CA ALA A 252 21.38 -2.37 -2.62
C ALA A 252 22.69 -1.73 -3.13
N LEU A 253 22.57 -0.68 -3.95
CA LEU A 253 23.69 -0.04 -4.65
C LEU A 253 24.17 1.24 -3.97
N LEU A 254 23.64 1.56 -2.79
CA LEU A 254 24.02 2.74 -2.05
C LEU A 254 25.55 2.84 -1.89
N ASP A 255 26.14 4.01 -2.16
CA ASP A 255 27.49 4.35 -1.73
C ASP A 255 27.44 5.23 -0.48
N GLY A 256 28.20 4.84 0.55
CA GLY A 256 28.26 5.57 1.82
C GLY A 256 29.04 6.89 1.74
N ILE A 257 29.93 7.03 0.75
CA ILE A 257 30.78 8.21 0.59
C ILE A 257 29.94 9.42 0.16
N GLU A 258 28.88 9.20 -0.62
CA GLU A 258 28.06 10.28 -1.19
C GLU A 258 27.34 11.15 -0.14
N TYR A 259 27.19 10.63 1.09
CA TYR A 259 26.58 11.39 2.18
C TYR A 259 27.49 12.42 2.83
N TYR A 260 28.78 12.41 2.49
CA TYR A 260 29.75 13.34 3.00
C TYR A 260 30.07 14.40 1.94
N ASP A 261 30.39 15.59 2.38
CA ASP A 261 30.97 16.61 1.52
C ASP A 261 32.49 16.41 1.37
N TYR A 262 33.12 17.30 0.62
CA TYR A 262 34.57 17.25 0.39
C TYR A 262 35.40 17.40 1.68
N HIS A 263 34.85 18.04 2.71
CA HIS A 263 35.51 18.24 4.00
C HIS A 263 35.35 17.06 4.95
N GLY A 264 34.54 16.05 4.59
CA GLY A 264 34.19 14.92 5.44
C GLY A 264 33.04 15.23 6.41
N ASP A 265 32.39 16.38 6.25
CA ASP A 265 31.19 16.73 7.00
C ASP A 265 29.97 16.08 6.35
N ARG A 266 28.96 15.81 7.17
CA ARG A 266 27.72 15.17 6.70
C ARG A 266 26.87 16.19 5.98
N ARG A 267 26.39 15.81 4.79
CA ARG A 267 25.39 16.60 4.09
C ARG A 267 24.07 16.59 4.89
N PRO A 268 23.35 17.73 4.96
CA PRO A 268 22.02 17.76 5.57
C PRO A 268 21.09 16.79 4.83
N VAL A 269 20.32 15.99 5.58
CA VAL A 269 19.44 14.95 4.99
C VAL A 269 18.49 15.55 3.95
N ARG A 270 17.93 16.73 4.23
CA ARG A 270 17.03 17.44 3.32
C ARG A 270 17.65 17.73 1.95
N ASP A 271 18.96 17.94 1.90
CA ASP A 271 19.67 18.36 0.69
C ASP A 271 20.19 17.15 -0.11
N LEU A 272 19.97 15.93 0.39
CA LEU A 272 20.29 14.72 -0.34
C LEU A 272 19.36 14.53 -1.55
N SER A 273 19.91 13.94 -2.61
CA SER A 273 19.10 13.41 -3.71
C SER A 273 18.15 12.34 -3.20
N ILE A 274 17.09 12.07 -3.97
CA ILE A 274 16.13 11.02 -3.61
C ILE A 274 16.80 9.65 -3.50
N ASP A 275 17.77 9.37 -4.38
CA ASP A 275 18.48 8.10 -4.42
C ASP A 275 19.37 7.89 -3.18
N MET A 276 19.97 8.97 -2.67
CA MET A 276 20.73 8.96 -1.43
C MET A 276 19.82 8.95 -0.20
N ALA A 277 18.72 9.68 -0.20
CA ALA A 277 17.85 9.78 0.97
C ALA A 277 17.05 8.49 1.22
N ALA A 278 16.56 7.83 0.16
CA ALA A 278 15.65 6.69 0.28
C ALA A 278 16.17 5.51 1.13
N PRO A 279 17.47 5.16 1.10
CA PRO A 279 18.05 4.10 1.94
C PRO A 279 18.33 4.51 3.39
N LEU A 280 18.08 5.76 3.78
CA LEU A 280 18.36 6.23 5.14
C LEU A 280 17.23 5.87 6.11
N LEU A 281 17.64 5.39 7.27
CA LEU A 281 16.81 5.20 8.44
C LEU A 281 17.05 6.37 9.40
N LEU A 282 16.24 7.42 9.24
CA LEU A 282 16.35 8.63 10.05
C LEU A 282 15.57 8.49 11.36
N THR A 283 16.28 8.48 12.48
CA THR A 283 15.71 8.41 13.83
C THR A 283 15.86 9.75 14.53
N PHE A 284 14.74 10.24 15.08
CA PHE A 284 14.74 11.41 15.95
C PHE A 284 14.51 10.98 17.39
N THR A 285 15.28 11.55 18.31
CA THR A 285 15.07 11.39 19.76
C THR A 285 15.03 12.76 20.40
N GLU A 286 13.89 13.11 20.96
CA GLU A 286 13.65 14.37 21.64
C GLU A 286 13.53 14.10 23.14
N THR A 287 14.32 14.78 23.95
CA THR A 287 14.36 14.60 25.41
C THR A 287 14.08 15.92 26.10
N HIS A 288 12.94 16.01 26.79
CA HIS A 288 12.56 17.15 27.62
C HIS A 288 12.83 16.83 29.08
N ARG A 289 13.51 17.73 29.79
CA ARG A 289 13.75 17.64 31.23
C ARG A 289 13.01 18.75 31.95
N TYR A 290 12.15 18.36 32.88
CA TYR A 290 11.38 19.26 33.73
C TYR A 290 11.85 19.14 35.17
N GLY A 291 12.02 20.27 35.85
CA GLY A 291 12.35 20.29 37.28
C GLY A 291 11.14 20.44 38.18
N PRO A 292 11.38 20.73 39.47
CA PRO A 292 10.31 20.94 40.44
C PRO A 292 9.30 21.98 39.96
N GLY A 293 8.01 21.72 40.18
CA GLY A 293 6.93 22.60 39.72
C GLY A 293 6.64 22.52 38.21
N GLY A 294 7.23 21.57 37.48
CA GLY A 294 6.90 21.32 36.06
C GLY A 294 7.57 22.28 35.08
N ARG A 295 8.54 23.09 35.52
CA ARG A 295 9.29 24.00 34.64
C ARG A 295 10.22 23.21 33.72
N LEU A 296 10.19 23.50 32.41
CA LEU A 296 11.16 22.96 31.46
C LEU A 296 12.56 23.54 31.74
N ILE A 297 13.53 22.66 32.00
CA ILE A 297 14.93 23.02 32.32
C ILE A 297 15.86 22.67 31.15
N GLY A 298 15.47 21.75 30.27
CA GLY A 298 16.23 21.53 29.05
C GLY A 298 15.49 20.70 28.02
N CYS A 299 15.83 20.92 26.75
CA CYS A 299 15.44 20.10 25.63
C CYS A 299 16.69 19.68 24.86
N THR A 300 16.77 18.40 24.48
CA THR A 300 17.82 17.88 23.61
C THR A 300 17.17 17.13 22.46
N LEU A 301 17.48 17.57 21.24
CA LEU A 301 17.08 16.89 20.01
C LEU A 301 18.29 16.17 19.42
N CYS A 302 18.20 14.85 19.32
CA CYS A 302 19.21 14.02 18.68
C CYS A 302 18.66 13.48 17.35
N GLN A 303 19.43 13.70 16.28
CA GLN A 303 19.19 13.09 14.98
C GLN A 303 20.24 12.01 14.74
N ALA A 304 19.78 10.79 14.51
CA ALA A 304 20.62 9.67 14.13
C ALA A 304 20.16 9.12 12.79
N TRP A 305 21.10 8.69 11.96
CA TRP A 305 20.83 8.15 10.64
C TRP A 305 21.69 6.91 10.49
N THR A 306 21.05 5.84 10.03
CA THR A 306 21.73 4.59 9.69
C THR A 306 21.29 4.20 8.29
N VAL A 307 22.14 3.51 7.55
CA VAL A 307 21.74 2.95 6.26
C VAL A 307 20.94 1.66 6.47
N MET A 308 19.97 1.41 5.60
CA MET A 308 19.23 0.15 5.60
C MET A 308 20.14 -1.03 5.27
N ASP A 309 19.65 -2.23 5.60
CA ASP A 309 20.37 -3.47 5.36
C ASP A 309 20.46 -3.78 3.85
N LYS A 310 21.62 -3.45 3.27
CA LYS A 310 21.93 -3.70 1.85
C LYS A 310 21.91 -5.19 1.52
N SER A 311 22.38 -6.04 2.44
CA SER A 311 22.45 -7.48 2.22
C SER A 311 21.05 -8.08 2.09
N ARG A 312 20.11 -7.62 2.93
CA ARG A 312 18.72 -8.04 2.87
C ARG A 312 18.03 -7.57 1.58
N ALA A 313 18.33 -6.37 1.09
CA ALA A 313 17.81 -5.88 -0.18
C ALA A 313 18.31 -6.75 -1.36
N LEU A 314 19.61 -7.05 -1.41
CA LEU A 314 20.20 -7.96 -2.40
C LEU A 314 19.58 -9.37 -2.35
N GLU A 315 19.39 -9.92 -1.15
CA GLU A 315 18.72 -11.22 -0.99
C GLU A 315 17.29 -11.19 -1.53
N ILE A 316 16.53 -10.11 -1.31
CA ILE A 316 15.18 -9.96 -1.85
C ILE A 316 15.22 -9.92 -3.38
N ILE A 317 16.16 -9.19 -3.97
CA ILE A 317 16.33 -9.10 -5.43
C ILE A 317 16.66 -10.48 -6.02
N LEU A 318 17.59 -11.22 -5.41
CA LEU A 318 18.11 -12.50 -5.93
C LEU A 318 17.21 -13.71 -5.64
N LYS A 319 16.17 -13.56 -4.81
CA LYS A 319 15.23 -14.67 -4.52
C LYS A 319 14.59 -15.19 -5.82
N PRO A 320 14.56 -16.51 -6.06
CA PRO A 320 13.93 -17.07 -7.27
C PRO A 320 12.47 -16.65 -7.49
N LYS A 321 11.72 -16.46 -6.40
CA LYS A 321 10.31 -16.00 -6.46
C LYS A 321 10.15 -14.56 -6.95
N ASN A 322 11.24 -13.79 -6.94
CA ASN A 322 11.32 -12.40 -7.33
C ASN A 322 12.13 -12.20 -8.63
N ALA A 323 12.38 -13.25 -9.41
CA ALA A 323 13.14 -13.17 -10.66
C ALA A 323 12.61 -12.09 -11.64
N TRP A 324 11.31 -11.78 -11.57
CA TRP A 324 10.67 -10.70 -12.34
C TRP A 324 11.21 -9.29 -12.03
N LEU A 325 11.94 -9.10 -10.92
CA LEU A 325 12.65 -7.84 -10.61
C LEU A 325 13.85 -7.60 -11.52
N LEU A 326 14.39 -8.68 -12.10
CA LEU A 326 15.59 -8.68 -12.95
C LEU A 326 15.25 -8.84 -14.45
N ASP A 327 13.97 -8.94 -14.80
CA ASP A 327 13.54 -8.88 -16.19
C ASP A 327 13.75 -7.45 -16.70
N ASP A 328 14.85 -7.25 -17.41
CA ASP A 328 15.19 -6.00 -18.09
C ASP A 328 14.21 -5.75 -19.25
N ASP A 329 13.10 -5.07 -18.99
CA ASP A 329 12.37 -4.37 -20.05
C ASP A 329 13.07 -3.00 -20.27
N PRO A 330 13.81 -2.82 -21.37
CA PRO A 330 14.67 -1.64 -21.62
C PRO A 330 13.92 -0.31 -21.80
N LYS A 331 12.62 -0.25 -21.47
CA LYS A 331 11.73 0.91 -21.67
C LYS A 331 11.22 1.55 -20.37
N ARG A 332 11.61 1.08 -19.19
CA ARG A 332 11.22 1.70 -17.90
C ARG A 332 11.98 3.00 -17.66
N ASP A 333 11.38 4.11 -18.08
CA ASP A 333 11.85 5.46 -17.74
C ASP A 333 11.75 5.69 -16.22
N LYS A 334 12.88 5.92 -15.55
CA LYS A 334 12.99 5.92 -14.08
C LYS A 334 12.50 7.21 -13.42
N GLY A 335 12.45 8.33 -14.14
CA GLY A 335 12.12 9.65 -13.57
C GLY A 335 10.61 9.91 -13.45
N HIS A 336 9.81 9.43 -14.40
CA HIS A 336 8.36 9.67 -14.46
C HIS A 336 7.55 8.74 -13.54
N LEU A 337 8.17 7.65 -13.07
CA LEU A 337 7.53 6.63 -12.23
C LEU A 337 7.25 7.15 -10.81
N ASP A 338 8.11 7.99 -10.24
CA ASP A 338 7.93 8.51 -8.87
C ASP A 338 6.73 9.49 -8.78
N GLU A 339 6.53 10.34 -9.79
CA GLU A 339 5.34 11.23 -9.88
C GLU A 339 4.05 10.46 -10.13
N LEU A 340 4.08 9.47 -11.04
CA LEU A 340 2.92 8.61 -11.31
C LEU A 340 2.59 7.72 -10.11
N LEU A 341 3.59 7.20 -9.41
CA LEU A 341 3.40 6.42 -8.19
C LEU A 341 2.78 7.28 -7.08
N TYR A 342 3.26 8.52 -6.90
CA TYR A 342 2.68 9.45 -5.93
C TYR A 342 1.21 9.75 -6.25
N ALA A 343 0.87 10.04 -7.52
CA ALA A 343 -0.49 10.28 -7.97
C ALA A 343 -1.41 9.04 -7.86
N VAL A 344 -0.86 7.83 -8.04
CA VAL A 344 -1.59 6.56 -7.91
C VAL A 344 -1.83 6.18 -6.44
N LEU A 345 -0.84 6.41 -5.57
CA LEU A 345 -0.93 6.10 -4.14
C LEU A 345 -1.72 7.16 -3.35
N ASN A 346 -1.74 8.40 -3.84
CA ASN A 346 -2.44 9.53 -3.25
C ASN A 346 -3.37 10.17 -4.31
N PRO A 347 -4.51 9.54 -4.64
CA PRO A 347 -5.49 10.18 -5.51
C PRO A 347 -5.94 11.48 -4.85
N VAL A 348 -5.87 12.59 -5.59
CA VAL A 348 -6.34 13.91 -5.17
C VAL A 348 -7.71 13.74 -4.51
N GLU A 349 -7.83 14.11 -3.23
CA GLU A 349 -9.14 14.22 -2.60
C GLU A 349 -9.99 15.10 -3.50
N SER A 350 -11.19 14.62 -3.87
CA SER A 350 -12.14 15.40 -4.67
C SER A 350 -12.12 16.85 -4.16
N PRO A 351 -11.97 17.86 -5.05
CA PRO A 351 -11.96 19.24 -4.60
C PRO A 351 -13.19 19.45 -3.71
N PRO A 352 -13.06 20.21 -2.59
CA PRO A 352 -14.21 20.51 -1.76
C PRO A 352 -15.31 21.00 -2.69
N ALA A 353 -16.50 20.40 -2.58
CA ALA A 353 -17.65 20.76 -3.38
C ALA A 353 -17.70 22.29 -3.41
N ALA A 354 -17.52 22.87 -4.60
CA ALA A 354 -17.51 24.30 -4.79
C ALA A 354 -18.72 24.85 -4.02
N THR A 355 -18.45 25.58 -2.94
CA THR A 355 -19.44 26.38 -2.27
C THR A 355 -19.95 27.33 -3.33
N ALA A 356 -21.12 26.98 -3.89
CA ALA A 356 -21.87 27.84 -4.75
C ALA A 356 -22.05 29.15 -3.97
N ALA A 357 -21.45 30.21 -4.51
CA ALA A 357 -21.75 31.56 -4.09
C ALA A 357 -23.27 31.75 -4.12
N ALA A 358 -23.80 32.23 -3.02
CA ALA A 358 -25.03 33.00 -2.94
C ALA A 358 -24.74 34.20 -2.03
#